data_AF-A0A1M6TGM0-F1
#
_entry.id   AF-A0A1M6TGM0-F1
#
_cell.length_a   1.000
_cell.length_b   1.000
_cell.length_c   1.000
_cell.angle_alpha   90.00
_cell.angle_beta   90.00
_cell.angle_gamma   90.00
#
_symmetry.space_group_name_H-M   'P 1'
#
loop_
_entity.id
_entity.type
_entity.pdbx_description
1 polymer ?
#
loop_
_entity_poly.entity_id
_entity_poly.type
_entity_poly.pdbx_seq_one_letter_code
_entity_poly.pdbx_strand_id
1 'polypeptide(L)'
;MRRVHFCLLFKTLLLVSVVQAQEIHLGADVVSRYVWRGMDFGESMSVQPGLSLSVGALTVGTWASYALTASGAGANEHDLYLSLDLGALSVGVTDYYFPAPNGAKFFDFDDDGQGAHYLEPFIQIRGPETAPFTLHASIFAYNDPDNTIYLEGQYPFTVGDVEMRLTVGVVAGQSALYNTGDVTLVNLGLAASRTIQITEAFSLPVFVHYILNPNPRVERSYLVFGFSL
;
A
#
# COMPACT_ATOMS: atom_id res chain seq x y z
N MET A 1 51.31 18.91 11.73
CA MET A 1 50.87 18.90 13.15
C MET A 1 49.35 18.86 13.19
N ARG A 2 48.78 17.85 13.86
CA ARG A 2 47.42 17.77 14.45
C ARG A 2 46.22 17.90 13.48
N ARG A 3 45.18 17.05 13.49
CA ARG A 3 44.79 15.93 14.35
C ARG A 3 43.76 15.11 13.58
N VAL A 4 43.93 13.79 13.63
CA VAL A 4 42.93 12.75 13.43
C VAL A 4 41.65 13.11 14.21
N HIS A 5 40.46 13.03 13.59
CA HIS A 5 39.17 12.69 14.23
C HIS A 5 38.12 12.42 13.13
N PHE A 6 38.19 11.24 12.50
CA PHE A 6 37.06 10.67 11.76
C PHE A 6 37.00 9.18 12.09
N CYS A 7 36.54 8.85 13.30
CA CYS A 7 36.48 7.45 13.76
C CYS A 7 35.36 7.18 14.78
N LEU A 8 34.32 8.00 14.86
CA LEU A 8 33.31 7.89 15.93
C LEU A 8 31.84 7.81 15.47
N LEU A 9 31.56 7.67 14.17
CA LEU A 9 30.19 7.38 13.68
C LEU A 9 30.02 5.98 13.07
N PHE A 10 31.10 5.19 12.94
CA PHE A 10 31.04 3.82 12.41
C PHE A 10 31.19 2.74 13.50
N LYS A 11 30.90 3.09 14.76
CA LYS A 11 31.00 2.17 15.91
C LYS A 11 29.70 1.94 16.68
N THR A 12 28.59 2.52 16.24
CA THR A 12 27.25 2.21 16.78
C THR A 12 26.51 1.14 15.96
N LEU A 13 27.16 0.61 14.91
CA LEU A 13 26.63 -0.48 14.09
C LEU A 13 27.29 -1.82 14.42
N LEU A 14 27.45 -2.15 15.70
CA LEU A 14 27.75 -3.51 16.12
C LEU A 14 27.34 -3.69 17.58
N LEU A 15 26.55 -4.73 17.82
CA LEU A 15 25.94 -5.18 19.10
C LEU A 15 24.50 -4.71 19.34
N VAL A 16 23.61 -5.02 18.39
CA VAL A 16 22.28 -5.52 18.76
C VAL A 16 22.31 -7.03 18.58
N SER A 17 22.88 -7.73 19.55
CA SER A 17 22.54 -9.13 19.79
C SER A 17 21.18 -9.15 20.48
N VAL A 18 20.09 -9.04 19.70
CA VAL A 18 18.72 -9.17 20.20
C VAL A 18 17.97 -10.17 19.32
N VAL A 19 17.99 -11.42 19.80
CA VAL A 19 16.80 -12.26 20.00
C VAL A 19 15.74 -12.26 18.87
N GLN A 20 15.84 -13.25 17.99
CA GLN A 20 14.78 -14.25 17.69
C GLN A 20 13.31 -13.79 17.46
N ALA A 21 13.08 -12.75 16.66
CA ALA A 21 11.81 -12.63 15.92
C ALA A 21 12.03 -11.90 14.59
N GLN A 22 12.87 -12.48 13.73
CA GLN A 22 12.87 -12.12 12.31
C GLN A 22 11.69 -12.84 11.67
N GLU A 23 10.74 -12.09 11.15
CA GLU A 23 9.59 -12.66 10.46
C GLU A 23 9.71 -12.33 8.98
N ILE A 24 9.73 -13.37 8.14
CA ILE A 24 9.72 -13.23 6.69
C ILE A 24 8.32 -13.60 6.22
N HIS A 25 7.68 -12.67 5.52
CA HIS A 25 6.41 -12.92 4.83
C HIS A 25 6.67 -12.94 3.34
N LEU A 26 6.18 -13.98 2.67
CA LEU A 26 6.10 -14.04 1.23
C LEU A 26 4.71 -14.55 0.86
N GLY A 27 4.16 -14.04 -0.23
CA GLY A 27 2.84 -14.42 -0.70
C GLY A 27 2.46 -13.68 -1.96
N ALA A 28 1.27 -13.96 -2.47
CA ALA A 28 0.70 -13.19 -3.57
C ALA A 28 -0.81 -13.20 -3.52
N ASP A 29 -1.41 -12.06 -3.83
CA ASP A 29 -2.84 -11.99 -4.12
C ASP A 29 -3.07 -12.17 -5.62
N VAL A 30 -4.13 -12.89 -5.98
CA VAL A 30 -4.68 -12.89 -7.34
C VAL A 30 -6.03 -12.19 -7.27
N VAL A 31 -6.16 -11.09 -8.01
CA VAL A 31 -7.36 -10.25 -8.00
C VAL A 31 -7.94 -10.14 -9.39
N SER A 32 -9.27 -10.20 -9.50
CA SER A 32 -9.98 -10.03 -10.77
C SER A 32 -9.75 -8.65 -11.41
N ARG A 33 -9.36 -7.66 -10.60
CA ARG A 33 -8.96 -6.32 -11.03
C ARG A 33 -8.12 -5.64 -9.95
N TYR A 34 -7.09 -4.90 -10.33
CA TYR A 34 -6.37 -4.05 -9.40
C TYR A 34 -7.06 -2.68 -9.29
N VAL A 35 -7.69 -2.43 -8.14
CA VAL A 35 -8.32 -1.14 -7.82
C VAL A 35 -7.67 -0.58 -6.56
N TRP A 36 -6.94 0.52 -6.71
CA TRP A 36 -6.19 1.18 -5.65
C TRP A 36 -6.87 2.49 -5.24
N ARG A 37 -7.31 2.57 -3.98
CA ARG A 37 -7.92 3.80 -3.40
C ARG A 37 -9.05 4.41 -4.27
N GLY A 38 -9.85 3.55 -4.91
CA GLY A 38 -10.96 3.94 -5.79
C GLY A 38 -10.57 4.17 -7.27
N MET A 39 -9.30 4.01 -7.62
CA MET A 39 -8.78 4.15 -8.99
C MET A 39 -8.43 2.78 -9.57
N ASP A 40 -8.63 2.60 -10.87
CA ASP A 40 -8.42 1.33 -11.56
C ASP A 40 -7.07 1.30 -12.29
N PHE A 41 -6.30 0.26 -12.02
CA PHE A 41 -4.94 0.10 -12.51
C PHE A 41 -4.86 -1.13 -13.42
N GLY A 42 -5.03 -0.88 -14.72
CA GLY A 42 -4.69 -1.84 -15.78
C GLY A 42 -5.88 -2.59 -16.37
N GLU A 43 -7.11 -2.34 -15.90
CA GLU A 43 -8.34 -2.94 -16.41
C GLU A 43 -8.29 -4.47 -16.57
N SER A 44 -7.50 -5.15 -15.74
CA SER A 44 -7.10 -6.54 -15.94
C SER A 44 -7.01 -7.31 -14.63
N MET A 45 -7.18 -8.62 -14.72
CA MET A 45 -6.80 -9.52 -13.64
C MET A 45 -5.31 -9.32 -13.36
N SER A 46 -4.95 -9.24 -12.08
CA SER A 46 -3.59 -8.91 -11.66
C SER A 46 -3.09 -9.90 -10.62
N VAL A 47 -1.78 -10.15 -10.63
CA VAL A 47 -1.08 -10.92 -9.60
C VAL A 47 -0.23 -9.95 -8.80
N GLN A 48 -0.32 -10.04 -7.47
CA GLN A 48 0.20 -9.04 -6.57
C GLN A 48 1.17 -9.67 -5.55
N PRO A 49 2.43 -9.93 -5.96
CA PRO A 49 3.41 -10.56 -5.08
C PRO A 49 3.89 -9.60 -3.99
N GLY A 50 4.23 -10.17 -2.83
CA GLY A 50 4.83 -9.44 -1.72
C GLY A 50 5.97 -10.23 -1.07
N LEU A 51 6.96 -9.49 -0.56
CA LEU A 51 8.02 -9.99 0.29
C LEU A 51 8.34 -8.95 1.36
N SER A 52 8.38 -9.35 2.63
CA SER A 52 8.80 -8.47 3.71
C SER A 52 9.64 -9.17 4.75
N LEU A 53 10.45 -8.37 5.44
CA LEU A 53 11.23 -8.74 6.61
C LEU A 53 10.86 -7.80 7.75
N SER A 54 10.42 -8.35 8.87
CA SER A 54 10.18 -7.62 10.11
C SER A 54 11.24 -7.96 11.16
N VAL A 55 11.80 -6.94 11.80
CA VAL A 55 12.76 -7.04 12.90
C VAL A 55 12.33 -6.08 14.02
N GLY A 56 11.67 -6.61 15.05
CA GLY A 56 11.05 -5.80 16.09
C GLY A 56 9.95 -4.91 15.51
N ALA A 57 10.04 -3.59 15.73
CA ALA A 57 9.08 -2.62 15.21
C ALA A 57 9.28 -2.30 13.72
N LEU A 58 10.45 -2.62 13.14
CA LEU A 58 10.79 -2.26 11.76
C LEU A 58 10.33 -3.33 10.79
N THR A 59 9.64 -2.91 9.73
CA THR A 59 9.37 -3.73 8.55
C THR A 59 9.98 -3.06 7.33
N VAL A 60 10.65 -3.86 6.50
CA VAL A 60 11.08 -3.47 5.14
C VAL A 60 10.51 -4.49 4.17
N GLY A 61 9.94 -4.03 3.07
CA GLY A 61 9.34 -4.94 2.11
C GLY A 61 9.24 -4.37 0.71
N THR A 62 8.76 -5.25 -0.17
CA THR A 62 8.41 -4.93 -1.54
C THR A 62 7.08 -5.57 -1.87
N TRP A 63 6.31 -4.88 -2.68
CA TRP A 63 5.02 -5.33 -3.20
C TRP A 63 4.95 -4.97 -4.68
N ALA A 64 4.18 -5.70 -5.46
CA ALA A 64 3.96 -5.34 -6.86
C ALA A 64 2.53 -5.65 -7.26
N SER A 65 2.09 -5.10 -8.38
CA SER A 65 0.87 -5.52 -9.08
C SER A 65 1.16 -5.60 -10.57
N TYR A 66 1.00 -6.80 -11.13
CA TYR A 66 1.24 -7.05 -12.54
C TYR A 66 -0.04 -7.50 -13.23
N ALA A 67 -0.48 -6.71 -14.21
CA ALA A 67 -1.59 -7.06 -15.07
C ALA A 67 -1.24 -8.31 -15.91
N LEU A 68 -2.19 -9.23 -16.03
CA LEU A 68 -1.99 -10.44 -16.83
C LEU A 68 -2.12 -10.20 -18.34
N THR A 69 -2.75 -9.09 -18.73
CA THR A 69 -2.88 -8.70 -20.14
C THR A 69 -1.87 -7.61 -20.47
N ALA A 70 -1.28 -7.69 -21.67
CA ALA A 70 -0.33 -6.69 -22.13
C ALA A 70 -0.92 -5.27 -22.20
N SER A 71 -2.23 -5.14 -22.46
CA SER A 71 -2.93 -3.85 -22.46
C SER A 71 -2.97 -3.19 -21.08
N GLY A 72 -2.91 -3.98 -20.00
CA GLY A 72 -2.90 -3.49 -18.62
C GLY A 72 -1.50 -3.18 -18.09
N ALA A 73 -0.43 -3.55 -18.82
CA ALA A 73 0.95 -3.40 -18.36
C ALA A 73 1.38 -1.95 -18.11
N GLY A 74 0.64 -0.97 -18.65
CA GLY A 74 0.86 0.46 -18.38
C GLY A 74 0.58 0.88 -16.94
N ALA A 75 -0.14 0.05 -16.18
CA ALA A 75 -0.45 0.28 -14.77
C ALA A 75 0.26 -0.72 -13.85
N ASN A 76 1.27 -1.42 -14.35
CA ASN A 76 2.12 -2.25 -13.50
C ASN A 76 2.81 -1.37 -12.45
N GLU A 77 2.92 -1.90 -11.24
CA GLU A 77 3.42 -1.19 -10.07
C GLU A 77 4.39 -2.09 -9.31
N HIS A 78 5.45 -1.51 -8.79
CA HIS A 78 6.45 -2.15 -7.97
C HIS A 78 6.90 -1.18 -6.89
N ASP A 79 6.54 -1.52 -5.66
CA ASP A 79 6.79 -0.69 -4.50
C ASP A 79 7.92 -1.23 -3.66
N LEU A 80 8.67 -0.31 -3.08
CA LEU A 80 9.54 -0.56 -1.93
C LEU A 80 8.96 0.21 -0.74
N TYR A 81 8.91 -0.40 0.42
CA TYR A 81 8.39 0.29 1.60
C TYR A 81 9.19 -0.02 2.86
N LEU A 82 9.13 0.93 3.78
CA LEU A 82 9.67 0.83 5.12
C LEU A 82 8.64 1.37 6.10
N SER A 83 8.42 0.65 7.21
CA SER A 83 7.52 1.10 8.26
C SER A 83 8.02 0.77 9.66
N LEU A 84 7.54 1.53 10.64
CA LEU A 84 7.73 1.32 12.06
C LEU A 84 6.37 1.16 12.74
N ASP A 85 6.16 0.04 13.41
CA ASP A 85 4.99 -0.19 14.26
C ASP A 85 5.30 0.16 15.73
N LEU A 86 4.61 1.19 16.22
CA LEU A 86 4.75 1.74 17.57
C LEU A 86 3.49 1.45 18.42
N GLY A 87 2.77 0.38 18.08
CA GLY A 87 1.54 -0.05 18.75
C GLY A 87 0.29 0.51 18.07
N ALA A 88 -0.34 1.51 18.69
CA ALA A 88 -1.51 2.16 18.09
C ALA A 88 -1.14 3.10 16.93
N LEU A 89 0.14 3.45 16.81
CA LEU A 89 0.68 4.32 15.76
C LEU A 89 1.62 3.52 14.88
N SER A 90 1.48 3.65 13.56
CA SER A 90 2.49 3.23 12.60
C SER A 90 2.88 4.41 11.73
N VAL A 91 4.15 4.47 11.34
CA VAL A 91 4.66 5.46 10.39
C VAL A 91 5.51 4.75 9.36
N GLY A 92 5.59 5.29 8.15
CA GLY A 92 6.40 4.68 7.11
C GLY A 92 6.52 5.54 5.88
N VAL A 93 7.13 4.97 4.86
CA VAL A 93 7.23 5.54 3.52
C VAL A 93 7.10 4.42 2.51
N THR A 94 6.37 4.68 1.44
CA THR A 94 6.33 3.85 0.24
C THR A 94 7.01 4.61 -0.88
N ASP A 95 7.89 3.93 -1.59
CA ASP A 95 8.48 4.36 -2.87
C ASP A 95 7.75 3.61 -3.98
N TYR A 96 6.92 4.34 -4.71
CA TYR A 96 6.13 3.83 -5.82
C TYR A 96 6.92 3.94 -7.12
N TYR A 97 7.06 2.82 -7.83
CA TYR A 97 7.62 2.77 -9.17
C TYR A 97 6.68 2.04 -10.13
N PHE A 98 6.42 2.63 -11.29
CA PHE A 98 5.53 2.06 -12.31
C PHE A 98 6.34 1.54 -13.51
N PRO A 99 6.72 0.26 -13.56
CA PRO A 99 7.51 -0.35 -14.65
C PRO A 99 6.69 -0.56 -15.93
N ALA A 100 6.00 0.48 -16.40
CA ALA A 100 5.29 0.45 -17.68
C ALA A 100 6.29 0.27 -18.84
N PRO A 101 5.91 -0.41 -19.94
CA PRO A 101 6.80 -0.67 -21.08
C PRO A 101 7.47 0.57 -21.71
N ASN A 102 6.89 1.77 -21.52
CA ASN A 102 7.43 3.06 -21.95
C ASN A 102 7.47 4.09 -20.81
N GLY A 103 7.52 3.62 -19.56
CA GLY A 103 7.61 4.47 -18.37
C GLY A 103 9.02 5.00 -18.12
N ALA A 104 9.15 5.81 -17.08
CA ALA A 104 10.43 6.27 -16.57
C ALA A 104 11.32 5.06 -16.18
N LYS A 105 12.64 5.21 -16.33
CA LYS A 105 13.58 4.12 -16.03
C LYS A 105 13.83 4.08 -14.52
N PHE A 106 13.96 2.89 -13.95
CA PHE A 106 14.20 2.71 -12.50
C PHE A 106 15.32 3.56 -11.88
N PHE A 107 16.35 3.99 -12.61
CA PHE A 107 17.41 4.85 -12.05
C PHE A 107 17.20 6.34 -12.31
N ASP A 108 16.02 6.71 -12.77
CA ASP A 108 15.57 8.09 -12.98
C ASP A 108 14.93 8.60 -11.68
N PHE A 109 15.75 9.23 -10.86
CA PHE A 109 15.33 9.79 -9.57
C PHE A 109 15.01 11.29 -9.69
N ASP A 110 14.75 11.83 -10.87
CA ASP A 110 14.46 13.26 -11.01
C ASP A 110 13.13 13.62 -10.29
N ASP A 111 13.05 14.82 -9.71
CA ASP A 111 11.88 15.37 -8.98
C ASP A 111 11.20 16.45 -9.82
N ASP A 112 10.84 16.11 -11.06
CA ASP A 112 10.29 17.02 -12.06
C ASP A 112 8.85 16.67 -12.47
N GLY A 113 8.23 15.72 -11.77
CA GLY A 113 6.92 15.18 -12.09
C GLY A 113 6.94 14.08 -13.15
N GLN A 114 8.11 13.73 -13.68
CA GLN A 114 8.30 12.70 -14.72
C GLN A 114 9.33 11.64 -14.31
N GLY A 115 9.98 11.78 -13.15
CA GLY A 115 10.88 10.77 -12.61
C GLY A 115 10.16 9.44 -12.31
N ALA A 116 10.94 8.40 -12.00
CA ALA A 116 10.41 7.06 -11.82
C ALA A 116 9.81 6.80 -10.42
N HIS A 117 10.21 7.58 -9.42
CA HIS A 117 9.96 7.30 -8.02
C HIS A 117 9.03 8.33 -7.40
N TYR A 118 7.95 7.88 -6.76
CA TYR A 118 7.04 8.74 -6.01
C TYR A 118 7.08 8.33 -4.54
N LEU A 119 7.64 9.19 -3.68
CA LEU A 119 7.79 8.87 -2.26
C LEU A 119 6.59 9.37 -1.47
N GLU A 120 5.90 8.44 -0.82
CA GLU A 120 4.71 8.70 -0.02
C GLU A 120 4.94 8.34 1.45
N PRO A 121 5.45 9.26 2.28
CA PRO A 121 5.39 9.08 3.73
C PRO A 121 3.94 8.99 4.22
N PHE A 122 3.72 8.13 5.20
CA PHE A 122 2.40 7.93 5.79
C PHE A 122 2.44 7.80 7.31
N ILE A 123 1.28 8.04 7.89
CA ILE A 123 0.96 7.78 9.29
C ILE A 123 -0.34 6.96 9.33
N GLN A 124 -0.39 5.98 10.22
CA GLN A 124 -1.57 5.18 10.49
C GLN A 124 -1.85 5.11 11.99
N ILE A 125 -3.10 5.28 12.38
CA ILE A 125 -3.58 5.13 13.76
C ILE A 125 -4.59 3.99 13.81
N ARG A 126 -4.42 3.08 14.77
CA ARG A 126 -5.33 1.96 15.03
C ARG A 126 -6.10 2.19 16.32
N GLY A 127 -7.41 1.97 16.25
CA GLY A 127 -8.31 1.98 17.40
C GLY A 127 -8.08 0.79 18.33
N PRO A 128 -8.55 0.87 19.59
CA PRO A 128 -8.49 -0.24 20.53
C PRO A 128 -9.40 -1.39 20.08
N GLU A 129 -9.14 -2.61 20.58
CA GLU A 129 -9.95 -3.81 20.25
C GLU A 129 -11.45 -3.64 20.56
N THR A 130 -11.80 -2.84 21.56
CA THR A 130 -13.20 -2.56 21.95
C THR A 130 -13.95 -1.66 20.96
N ALA A 131 -13.23 -0.94 20.10
CA ALA A 131 -13.76 -0.04 19.09
C ALA A 131 -12.76 0.02 17.92
N PRO A 132 -12.66 -1.04 17.11
CA PRO A 132 -11.60 -1.16 16.13
C PRO A 132 -11.85 -0.19 14.98
N PHE A 133 -10.81 0.54 14.60
CA PHE A 133 -10.79 1.38 13.41
C PHE A 133 -9.35 1.54 12.94
N THR A 134 -9.19 1.97 11.69
CA THR A 134 -7.89 2.43 11.18
C THR A 134 -8.10 3.80 10.56
N LEU A 135 -7.22 4.75 10.88
CA LEU A 135 -7.10 6.03 10.19
C LEU A 135 -5.74 6.09 9.52
N HIS A 136 -5.71 6.44 8.24
CA HIS A 136 -4.50 6.58 7.45
C HIS A 136 -4.43 7.99 6.87
N ALA A 137 -3.23 8.56 6.86
CA ALA A 137 -2.92 9.81 6.19
C ALA A 137 -1.56 9.69 5.51
N SER A 138 -1.49 10.09 4.25
CA SER A 138 -0.28 10.05 3.45
C SER A 138 -0.19 11.26 2.53
N ILE A 139 1.03 11.57 2.09
CA ILE A 139 1.29 12.65 1.14
C ILE A 139 2.36 12.19 0.16
N PHE A 140 2.13 12.36 -1.14
CA PHE A 140 3.19 12.22 -2.12
C PHE A 140 4.13 13.42 -2.00
N ALA A 141 5.23 13.23 -1.27
CA ALA A 141 6.17 14.30 -0.91
C ALA A 141 7.33 14.45 -1.92
N TYR A 142 7.36 13.59 -2.94
CA TYR A 142 8.40 13.55 -3.95
C TYR A 142 7.81 13.18 -5.31
N ASN A 143 8.21 13.89 -6.35
CA ASN A 143 7.87 13.69 -7.76
C ASN A 143 6.38 13.79 -8.10
N ASP A 144 5.52 14.16 -7.15
CA ASP A 144 4.14 14.57 -7.41
C ASP A 144 4.01 16.10 -7.36
N PRO A 145 3.79 16.78 -8.50
CA PRO A 145 3.62 18.23 -8.54
C PRO A 145 2.48 18.76 -7.66
N ASP A 146 1.43 17.96 -7.45
CA ASP A 146 0.26 18.35 -6.66
C ASP A 146 0.44 18.12 -5.15
N ASN A 147 1.50 17.42 -4.72
CA ASN A 147 1.69 16.96 -3.34
C ASN A 147 0.43 16.29 -2.78
N THR A 148 -0.12 15.34 -3.53
CA THR A 148 -1.42 14.71 -3.29
C THR A 148 -1.47 14.13 -1.87
N ILE A 149 -2.45 14.59 -1.09
CA ILE A 149 -2.72 14.08 0.26
C ILE A 149 -3.91 13.11 0.21
N TYR A 150 -3.71 11.88 0.68
CA TYR A 150 -4.76 10.88 0.81
C TYR A 150 -5.06 10.60 2.29
N LEU A 151 -6.35 10.61 2.64
CA LEU A 151 -6.86 10.31 3.96
C LEU A 151 -7.83 9.14 3.86
N GLU A 152 -7.76 8.16 4.76
CA GLU A 152 -8.68 7.02 4.77
C GLU A 152 -9.08 6.63 6.18
N GLY A 153 -10.38 6.35 6.35
CA GLY A 153 -10.93 5.70 7.53
C GLY A 153 -11.43 4.31 7.17
N GLN A 154 -11.13 3.35 8.04
CA GLN A 154 -11.62 1.97 7.93
C GLN A 154 -12.26 1.52 9.23
N TYR A 155 -13.31 0.71 9.12
CA TYR A 155 -13.98 0.11 10.27
C TYR A 155 -14.20 -1.39 10.02
N PRO A 156 -13.45 -2.27 10.68
CA PRO A 156 -13.66 -3.71 10.61
C PRO A 156 -14.80 -4.16 11.53
N PHE A 157 -15.53 -5.19 11.10
CA PHE A 157 -16.57 -5.85 11.88
C PHE A 157 -16.74 -7.29 11.39
N THR A 158 -17.52 -8.10 12.09
CA THR A 158 -17.73 -9.51 11.74
C THR A 158 -19.22 -9.81 11.60
N VAL A 159 -19.59 -10.56 10.58
CA VAL A 159 -20.95 -11.09 10.39
C VAL A 159 -20.87 -12.60 10.24
N GLY A 160 -21.23 -13.33 11.30
CA GLY A 160 -21.06 -14.79 11.33
C GLY A 160 -19.59 -15.17 11.30
N ASP A 161 -19.19 -15.98 10.31
CA ASP A 161 -17.81 -16.40 10.05
C ASP A 161 -17.09 -15.54 8.99
N VAL A 162 -17.69 -14.41 8.59
CA VAL A 162 -17.17 -13.52 7.56
C VAL A 162 -16.64 -12.24 8.20
N GLU A 163 -15.38 -11.94 7.93
CA GLU A 163 -14.76 -10.67 8.27
C GLU A 163 -15.19 -9.61 7.27
N MET A 164 -15.58 -8.44 7.77
CA MET A 164 -16.11 -7.34 6.98
C MET A 164 -15.32 -6.07 7.26
N ARG A 165 -15.21 -5.17 6.28
CA ARG A 165 -14.58 -3.86 6.47
C ARG A 165 -15.24 -2.78 5.64
N LEU A 166 -15.63 -1.68 6.29
CA LEU A 166 -16.02 -0.44 5.62
C LEU A 166 -14.79 0.42 5.37
N THR A 167 -14.78 1.14 4.24
CA THR A 167 -13.71 2.09 3.88
C THR A 167 -14.29 3.40 3.38
N VAL A 168 -13.70 4.52 3.79
CA VAL A 168 -13.99 5.86 3.28
C VAL A 168 -12.67 6.58 3.05
N GLY A 169 -12.37 6.97 1.81
CA GLY A 169 -11.12 7.60 1.40
C GLY A 169 -11.34 8.93 0.68
N VAL A 170 -10.55 9.94 1.03
CA VAL A 170 -10.65 11.33 0.59
C VAL A 170 -9.28 11.79 0.09
N VAL A 171 -9.27 12.53 -1.01
CA VAL A 171 -8.11 13.30 -1.45
C VAL A 171 -8.30 14.74 -1.00
N ALA A 172 -7.31 15.29 -0.30
CA ALA A 172 -7.39 16.61 0.33
C ALA A 172 -6.81 17.71 -0.56
N GLY A 173 -7.41 17.93 -1.73
CA GLY A 173 -7.03 19.03 -2.63
C GLY A 173 -7.01 18.65 -4.10
N GLN A 174 -6.30 19.46 -4.88
CA GLN A 174 -6.03 19.16 -6.28
C GLN A 174 -5.14 17.92 -6.38
N SER A 175 -5.45 17.05 -7.33
CA SER A 175 -4.62 15.90 -7.68
C SER A 175 -4.93 15.45 -9.11
N ALA A 176 -3.93 15.47 -9.98
CA ALA A 176 -4.00 14.86 -11.29
C ALA A 176 -4.21 13.33 -11.19
N LEU A 177 -3.56 12.68 -10.22
CA LEU A 177 -3.63 11.22 -9.99
C LEU A 177 -5.06 10.74 -9.72
N TYR A 178 -5.84 11.52 -8.97
CA TYR A 178 -7.23 11.18 -8.59
C TYR A 178 -8.29 11.96 -9.37
N ASN A 179 -7.87 12.81 -10.30
CA ASN A 179 -8.73 13.73 -11.04
C ASN A 179 -9.61 14.59 -10.10
N THR A 180 -8.98 15.25 -9.12
CA THR A 180 -9.65 16.12 -8.14
C THR A 180 -9.17 17.56 -8.28
N GLY A 181 -10.03 18.53 -7.95
CA GLY A 181 -9.68 19.96 -7.90
C GLY A 181 -9.79 20.58 -6.50
N ASP A 182 -10.39 19.85 -5.58
CA ASP A 182 -10.71 20.23 -4.21
C ASP A 182 -10.83 18.97 -3.35
N VAL A 183 -11.16 19.15 -2.06
CA VAL A 183 -11.36 18.02 -1.14
C VAL A 183 -12.49 17.13 -1.67
N THR A 184 -12.13 15.92 -2.11
CA THR A 184 -13.03 15.02 -2.83
C THR A 184 -13.04 13.63 -2.21
N LEU A 185 -14.23 13.07 -2.03
CA LEU A 185 -14.41 11.66 -1.68
C LEU A 185 -14.13 10.79 -2.91
N VAL A 186 -13.16 9.89 -2.82
CA VAL A 186 -12.70 9.07 -3.97
C VAL A 186 -12.85 7.57 -3.76
N ASN A 187 -13.06 7.13 -2.52
CA ASN A 187 -13.13 5.71 -2.21
C ASN A 187 -14.21 5.41 -1.16
N LEU A 188 -15.23 4.66 -1.54
CA LEU A 188 -16.19 4.05 -0.64
C LEU A 188 -16.11 2.53 -0.84
N GLY A 189 -15.83 1.80 0.22
CA GLY A 189 -15.57 0.37 0.14
C GLY A 189 -16.40 -0.45 1.13
N LEU A 190 -16.86 -1.61 0.69
CA LEU A 190 -17.31 -2.71 1.53
C LEU A 190 -16.54 -3.97 1.12
N ALA A 191 -15.71 -4.46 2.03
CA ALA A 191 -14.96 -5.69 1.87
C ALA A 191 -15.57 -6.81 2.71
N ALA A 192 -15.48 -8.04 2.20
CA ALA A 192 -15.78 -9.27 2.91
C ALA A 192 -14.70 -10.31 2.65
N SER A 193 -14.22 -10.99 3.68
CA SER A 193 -13.21 -12.06 3.58
C SER A 193 -13.57 -13.26 4.46
N ARG A 194 -13.16 -14.43 4.01
CA ARG A 194 -13.20 -15.67 4.80
C ARG A 194 -12.11 -16.61 4.34
N THR A 195 -11.71 -17.52 5.21
CA THR A 195 -10.80 -18.61 4.86
C THR A 195 -11.58 -19.88 4.54
N ILE A 196 -11.31 -20.49 3.39
CA ILE A 196 -11.90 -21.76 2.98
C ILE A 196 -10.91 -22.88 3.28
N GLN A 197 -11.29 -23.83 4.12
CA GLN A 197 -10.50 -25.05 4.34
C GLN A 197 -10.63 -25.97 3.13
N ILE A 198 -9.51 -26.29 2.48
CA ILE A 198 -9.49 -27.16 1.30
C ILE A 198 -9.04 -28.58 1.68
N THR A 199 -7.98 -28.68 2.49
CA THR A 199 -7.47 -29.94 3.07
C THR A 199 -7.08 -29.71 4.51
N GLU A 200 -6.68 -30.72 5.29
CA GLU A 200 -6.20 -30.49 6.68
C GLU A 200 -4.96 -29.57 6.75
N ALA A 201 -4.14 -29.53 5.70
CA ALA A 201 -2.89 -28.77 5.65
C ALA A 201 -2.97 -27.49 4.81
N PHE A 202 -4.09 -27.25 4.12
CA PHE A 202 -4.22 -26.12 3.21
C PHE A 202 -5.57 -25.42 3.35
N SER A 203 -5.48 -24.12 3.55
CA SER A 203 -6.61 -23.19 3.58
C SER A 203 -6.36 -22.08 2.58
N LEU A 204 -7.42 -21.60 1.95
CA LEU A 204 -7.37 -20.53 0.97
C LEU A 204 -8.17 -19.32 1.48
N PRO A 205 -7.51 -18.23 1.88
CA PRO A 205 -8.16 -16.94 2.08
C PRO A 205 -8.78 -16.46 0.77
N VAL A 206 -10.08 -16.11 0.82
CA VAL A 206 -10.79 -15.49 -0.30
C VAL A 206 -11.45 -14.21 0.16
N PHE A 207 -11.56 -13.25 -0.75
CA PHE A 207 -12.15 -11.95 -0.45
C PHE A 207 -12.92 -11.36 -1.64
N VAL A 208 -13.86 -10.48 -1.33
CA VAL A 208 -14.59 -9.67 -2.30
C VAL A 208 -14.73 -8.24 -1.80
N HIS A 209 -14.42 -7.26 -2.66
CA HIS A 209 -14.52 -5.84 -2.36
C HIS A 209 -15.48 -5.17 -3.34
N TYR A 210 -16.57 -4.61 -2.83
CA TYR A 210 -17.34 -3.60 -3.56
C TYR A 210 -16.71 -2.23 -3.32
N ILE A 211 -16.36 -1.54 -4.39
CA ILE A 211 -15.67 -0.24 -4.36
C ILE A 211 -16.46 0.74 -5.22
N LEU A 212 -16.71 1.94 -4.70
CA LEU A 212 -17.32 3.05 -5.41
C LEU A 212 -16.39 4.26 -5.32
N ASN A 213 -16.05 4.83 -6.46
CA ASN A 213 -15.45 6.15 -6.56
C ASN A 213 -16.54 7.16 -6.95
N PRO A 214 -17.06 7.94 -5.99
CA PRO A 214 -18.13 8.89 -6.22
C PRO A 214 -17.64 10.26 -6.73
N ASN A 215 -16.35 10.41 -7.04
CA ASN A 215 -15.84 11.63 -7.66
C ASN A 215 -16.65 11.90 -8.95
N PRO A 216 -17.30 13.06 -9.12
CA PRO A 216 -18.09 13.40 -10.31
C PRO A 216 -17.31 13.34 -11.64
N ARG A 217 -15.97 13.36 -11.57
CA ARG A 217 -15.10 13.23 -12.76
C ARG A 217 -14.68 11.78 -13.05
N VAL A 218 -15.08 10.83 -12.22
CA VAL A 218 -14.77 9.39 -12.35
C VAL A 218 -16.05 8.54 -12.40
N GLU A 219 -16.94 8.69 -11.40
CA GLU A 219 -18.24 8.03 -11.26
C GLU A 219 -18.23 6.54 -11.67
N ARG A 220 -17.45 5.73 -10.94
CA ARG A 220 -17.27 4.31 -11.27
C ARG A 220 -17.35 3.42 -10.05
N SER A 221 -17.90 2.22 -10.23
CA SER A 221 -17.91 1.17 -9.21
C SER A 221 -17.31 -0.13 -9.72
N TYR A 222 -16.80 -0.94 -8.80
CA TYR A 222 -16.11 -2.18 -9.05
C TYR A 222 -16.56 -3.23 -8.04
N LEU A 223 -16.60 -4.48 -8.50
CA LEU A 223 -16.70 -5.65 -7.63
C LEU A 223 -15.47 -6.52 -7.90
N VAL A 224 -14.53 -6.51 -6.96
CA VAL A 224 -13.24 -7.20 -7.09
C VAL A 224 -13.29 -8.46 -6.26
N PHE A 225 -13.03 -9.62 -6.86
CA PHE A 225 -12.84 -10.87 -6.15
C PHE A 225 -11.35 -11.24 -6.17
N GLY A 226 -10.86 -11.83 -5.09
CA GLY A 226 -9.50 -12.34 -5.04
C GLY A 226 -9.28 -13.43 -4.00
N PHE A 227 -8.06 -13.96 -4.01
CA PHE A 227 -7.57 -14.91 -3.03
C PHE A 227 -6.09 -14.68 -2.76
N SER A 228 -5.63 -15.10 -1.59
CA SER A 228 -4.24 -14.95 -1.14
C SER A 228 -3.54 -16.31 -1.05
N LEU A 229 -2.28 -16.36 -1.48
CA LEU A 229 -1.40 -17.53 -1.38
C LEU A 229 -0.27 -17.30 -0.39
#